data_AF-A0A3E0EDE7-F1
#
_entry.id   AF-A0A3E0EDE7-F1
#
_cell.length_a   1.000
_cell.length_b   1.000
_cell.length_c   1.000
_cell.angle_alpha   90.00
_cell.angle_beta   90.00
_cell.angle_gamma   90.00
#
_symmetry.space_group_name_H-M   'P 1'
#
loop_
_entity.id
_entity.type
_entity.pdbx_description
1 polymer ?
#
loop_
_entity_poly.entity_id
_entity_poly.type
_entity_poly.pdbx_seq_one_letter_code
_entity_poly.pdbx_strand_id
1 'polypeptide(L)'
;MSLKHKQLSRNFNYLLLDYKNKYYLNMNKTDLLIGFIIGIIASILGMFLYITLVTDNDFIIGLQLMKNEGNLGKIVTLGSILDLIVFGVLLKMNKELMARGVVLAVIALTITTLFL
;
A
#
# COMPACT_ATOMS: atom_id res chain seq x y z
N MET A 1 -4.20 55.56 18.94
CA MET A 1 -4.64 54.20 19.33
C MET A 1 -4.40 53.14 18.22
N SER A 2 -3.32 53.24 17.41
CA SER A 2 -3.22 52.48 16.14
C SER A 2 -2.13 51.39 16.08
N LEU A 3 -1.00 51.56 16.78
CA LEU A 3 0.18 50.68 16.57
C LEU A 3 0.11 49.35 17.36
N LYS A 4 -0.36 49.37 18.61
CA LYS A 4 -0.45 48.18 19.47
C LYS A 4 -1.42 47.12 18.93
N HIS A 5 -2.52 47.57 18.32
CA HIS A 5 -3.53 46.68 17.72
C HIS A 5 -3.01 45.99 16.44
N LYS A 6 -2.22 46.72 15.63
CA LYS A 6 -1.61 46.18 14.41
C LYS A 6 -0.52 45.14 14.71
N GLN A 7 0.21 45.35 15.80
CA GLN A 7 1.28 44.46 16.25
C GLN A 7 0.72 43.16 16.87
N LEU A 8 -0.37 43.26 17.63
CA LEU A 8 -1.09 42.10 18.16
C LEU A 8 -1.66 41.22 17.05
N SER A 9 -2.25 41.83 16.02
CA SER A 9 -2.76 41.11 14.83
C SER A 9 -1.64 40.42 14.05
N ARG A 10 -0.46 41.07 13.91
CA ARG A 10 0.70 40.43 13.28
C ARG A 10 1.17 39.20 14.07
N ASN A 11 1.34 39.30 15.38
CA ASN A 11 1.74 38.15 16.22
C ASN A 11 0.73 37.00 16.15
N PHE A 12 -0.57 37.31 16.10
CA PHE A 12 -1.61 36.29 15.93
C PHE A 12 -1.50 35.57 14.58
N ASN A 13 -1.24 36.31 13.50
CA ASN A 13 -1.03 35.71 12.17
C ASN A 13 0.24 34.86 12.10
N TYR A 14 1.32 35.26 12.76
CA TYR A 14 2.53 34.44 12.86
C TYR A 14 2.29 33.14 13.63
N LEU A 15 1.51 33.19 14.72
CA LEU A 15 1.09 32.00 15.48
C LEU A 15 0.20 31.06 14.66
N LEU A 16 -0.74 31.58 13.88
CA LEU A 16 -1.59 30.76 13.02
C LEU A 16 -0.83 30.14 11.84
N LEU A 17 0.15 30.85 11.29
CA LEU A 17 1.05 30.32 10.25
C LEU A 17 1.95 29.22 10.80
N ASP A 18 2.52 29.39 12.00
CA ASP A 18 3.34 28.38 12.66
C ASP A 18 2.54 27.13 13.04
N TYR A 19 1.33 27.33 13.59
CA TYR A 19 0.40 26.24 13.86
C TYR A 19 0.10 25.47 12.58
N LYS A 20 -0.35 26.15 11.52
CA LYS A 20 -0.65 25.50 10.22
C LYS A 20 0.58 24.80 9.64
N ASN A 21 1.79 25.36 9.73
CA ASN A 21 2.99 24.72 9.20
C ASN A 21 3.30 23.39 9.94
N LYS A 22 3.12 23.37 11.26
CA LYS A 22 3.35 22.17 12.09
C LYS A 22 2.42 20.99 11.77
N TYR A 23 1.21 21.23 11.27
CA TYR A 23 0.28 20.17 10.86
C TYR A 23 0.44 19.69 9.41
N TYR A 24 1.18 20.43 8.57
CA TYR A 24 1.36 20.13 7.14
C TYR A 24 2.70 19.45 6.85
N LEU A 25 3.56 19.29 7.85
CA LEU A 25 4.88 18.67 7.74
C LEU A 25 4.89 17.25 8.31
N ASN A 26 4.33 16.32 7.52
CA ASN A 26 4.93 15.02 7.20
C ASN A 26 3.90 14.16 6.44
N MET A 27 3.61 14.53 5.20
CA MET A 27 3.11 13.57 4.22
C MET A 27 4.34 12.91 3.58
N ASN A 28 4.81 11.81 4.17
CA ASN A 28 5.88 11.03 3.57
C ASN A 28 5.33 10.41 2.28
N LYS A 29 5.60 11.02 1.12
CA LYS A 29 5.29 10.45 -0.20
C LYS A 29 5.91 9.06 -0.38
N THR A 30 6.94 8.76 0.40
CA THR A 30 7.59 7.46 0.53
C THR A 30 6.67 6.37 1.11
N ASP A 31 5.67 6.72 1.92
CA ASP A 31 4.75 5.74 2.51
C ASP A 31 3.95 5.01 1.43
N LEU A 32 3.61 5.69 0.34
CA LEU A 32 2.93 5.06 -0.79
C LEU A 32 3.83 4.03 -1.51
N LEU A 33 5.11 4.36 -1.71
CA LEU A 33 6.09 3.43 -2.28
C LEU A 33 6.35 2.24 -1.35
N ILE A 34 6.45 2.49 -0.05
CA ILE A 34 6.60 1.44 0.96
C ILE A 34 5.39 0.51 0.94
N GLY A 35 4.18 1.06 0.91
CA GLY A 35 2.94 0.32 0.77
C GLY A 35 2.91 -0.54 -0.50
N PHE A 36 3.37 0.00 -1.62
CA PHE A 36 3.46 -0.73 -2.88
C PHE A 36 4.40 -1.93 -2.80
N ILE A 37 5.59 -1.75 -2.23
CA ILE A 37 6.56 -2.84 -2.03
C ILE A 37 6.00 -3.91 -1.08
N ILE A 38 5.36 -3.48 0.01
CA ILE A 38 4.69 -4.39 0.95
C ILE A 38 3.61 -5.22 0.24
N GLY A 39 2.80 -4.59 -0.61
CA GLY A 39 1.80 -5.28 -1.42
C GLY A 39 2.42 -6.35 -2.32
N ILE A 40 3.47 -6.02 -3.08
CA ILE A 40 4.14 -7.03 -3.92
C ILE A 40 4.66 -8.22 -3.11
N ILE A 41 5.30 -7.96 -1.97
CA ILE A 41 5.81 -9.02 -1.09
C ILE A 41 4.66 -9.87 -0.54
N ALA A 42 3.56 -9.25 -0.13
CA ALA A 42 2.37 -9.94 0.34
C ALA A 42 1.74 -10.81 -0.75
N SER A 43 1.64 -10.33 -1.99
CA SER A 43 1.17 -11.15 -3.11
C SER A 43 2.07 -12.35 -3.35
N ILE A 44 3.40 -12.16 -3.35
CA ILE A 44 4.37 -13.27 -3.53
C ILE A 44 4.23 -14.30 -2.41
N LEU A 45 4.12 -13.85 -1.16
CA LEU A 45 3.90 -14.73 -0.02
C LEU A 45 2.56 -15.48 -0.12
N GLY A 46 1.49 -14.82 -0.57
CA GLY A 46 0.18 -15.46 -0.75
C GLY A 46 0.19 -16.50 -1.86
N MET A 47 0.88 -16.21 -2.98
CA MET A 47 1.09 -17.17 -4.05
C MET A 47 1.94 -18.36 -3.59
N PHE A 48 3.00 -18.09 -2.80
CA PHE A 48 3.85 -19.13 -2.22
C PHE A 48 3.06 -20.05 -1.28
N LEU A 49 2.29 -19.46 -0.35
CA LEU A 49 1.44 -20.20 0.57
C LEU A 49 0.43 -21.07 -0.18
N TYR A 50 -0.18 -20.52 -1.23
CA TYR A 50 -1.14 -21.27 -2.04
C TYR A 50 -0.49 -22.45 -2.75
N ILE A 51 0.64 -22.23 -3.42
CA ILE A 51 1.34 -23.31 -4.12
C ILE A 51 1.76 -24.38 -3.13
N THR A 52 2.36 -24.03 -1.99
CA THR A 52 2.79 -25.03 -0.99
C THR A 52 1.62 -25.78 -0.33
N LEU A 53 0.44 -25.17 -0.16
CA LEU A 53 -0.72 -25.82 0.45
C LEU A 53 -1.52 -26.67 -0.53
N VAL A 54 -1.52 -26.33 -1.82
CA VAL A 54 -2.35 -26.98 -2.85
C VAL A 54 -1.52 -27.90 -3.75
N THR A 55 -0.26 -27.57 -3.97
CA THR A 55 0.66 -28.32 -4.82
C THR A 55 1.82 -28.78 -3.94
N ASP A 56 2.00 -30.09 -3.78
CA ASP A 56 3.16 -30.68 -3.07
C ASP A 56 4.50 -30.48 -3.81
N ASN A 57 4.55 -29.55 -4.78
CA ASN A 57 5.69 -29.28 -5.65
C ASN A 57 6.33 -27.93 -5.34
N ASP A 58 7.59 -27.78 -5.72
CA ASP A 58 8.34 -26.52 -5.60
C ASP A 58 7.61 -25.34 -6.27
N PHE A 59 7.73 -24.15 -5.66
CA PHE A 59 7.05 -22.92 -6.09
C PHE A 59 7.14 -22.66 -7.61
N ILE A 60 8.33 -22.81 -8.20
CA ILE A 60 8.56 -22.56 -9.63
C ILE A 60 7.82 -23.59 -10.50
N ILE A 61 7.83 -24.86 -10.09
CA ILE A 61 7.17 -25.95 -10.80
C ILE A 61 5.65 -25.79 -10.70
N GLY A 62 5.13 -25.49 -9.51
CA GLY A 62 3.72 -25.19 -9.30
C GLY A 62 3.25 -24.01 -10.13
N LEU A 63 4.04 -22.93 -10.21
CA LEU A 63 3.71 -21.77 -11.05
C LEU A 63 3.67 -22.13 -12.54
N GLN A 64 4.61 -22.95 -13.03
CA GLN A 64 4.63 -23.42 -14.42
C GLN A 64 3.46 -24.36 -14.73
N LEU A 65 3.13 -25.28 -13.84
CA LEU A 65 1.99 -26.20 -14.01
C LEU A 65 0.69 -25.42 -14.10
N MET A 66 0.46 -24.48 -13.18
CA MET A 66 -0.75 -23.66 -13.20
C MET A 66 -0.80 -22.69 -14.37
N LYS A 67 0.36 -22.26 -14.90
CA LYS A 67 0.44 -21.56 -16.19
C LYS A 67 -0.03 -22.44 -17.34
N ASN A 68 0.47 -23.67 -17.42
CA ASN A 68 0.12 -24.59 -18.49
C ASN A 68 -1.36 -25.02 -18.44
N GLU A 69 -1.95 -25.10 -17.25
CA GLU A 69 -3.36 -25.42 -17.06
C GLU A 69 -4.30 -24.21 -17.23
N GLY A 70 -3.77 -23.00 -17.50
CA GLY A 70 -4.57 -21.77 -17.58
C GLY A 70 -5.15 -21.32 -16.23
N ASN A 71 -4.64 -21.87 -15.13
CA ASN A 71 -5.10 -21.62 -13.76
C ASN A 71 -4.35 -20.46 -13.06
N LEU A 72 -3.58 -19.64 -13.78
CA LEU A 72 -2.83 -18.50 -13.22
C LEU A 72 -3.70 -17.53 -12.42
N GLY A 73 -4.92 -17.28 -12.90
CA GLY A 73 -5.87 -16.40 -12.21
C GLY A 73 -6.21 -16.87 -10.79
N LYS A 74 -6.21 -18.20 -10.52
CA LYS A 74 -6.48 -18.75 -9.19
C LYS A 74 -5.38 -18.40 -8.20
N ILE A 75 -4.12 -18.55 -8.61
CA ILE A 75 -2.96 -18.21 -7.79
C ILE A 75 -2.96 -16.72 -7.45
N VAL A 76 -3.21 -15.87 -8.45
CA VAL A 76 -3.24 -14.42 -8.27
C VAL A 76 -4.40 -13.99 -7.38
N THR A 77 -5.57 -14.60 -7.51
CA THR A 77 -6.72 -14.33 -6.63
C THR A 77 -6.40 -14.64 -5.17
N LEU A 78 -5.72 -15.76 -4.91
CA LEU A 78 -5.29 -16.12 -3.56
C LEU A 78 -4.17 -15.24 -3.01
N GLY A 79 -3.21 -14.84 -3.85
CA GLY A 79 -2.24 -13.80 -3.52
C GLY A 79 -2.93 -12.50 -3.08
N SER A 80 -3.96 -12.09 -3.83
CA SER A 80 -4.75 -10.88 -3.57
C SER A 80 -5.50 -10.92 -2.24
N ILE A 81 -5.93 -12.09 -1.78
CA ILE A 81 -6.58 -12.24 -0.46
C ILE A 81 -5.60 -11.84 0.65
N LEU A 82 -4.34 -12.23 0.53
CA LEU A 82 -3.32 -11.86 1.52
C LEU A 82 -3.02 -10.35 1.47
N ASP A 83 -3.07 -9.74 0.28
CA ASP A 83 -2.95 -8.29 0.11
C ASP A 83 -4.08 -7.52 0.80
N LEU A 84 -5.31 -8.04 0.75
CA LEU A 84 -6.47 -7.46 1.45
C LEU A 84 -6.29 -7.54 2.97
N ILE A 85 -5.70 -8.62 3.50
CA ILE A 85 -5.38 -8.74 4.92
C ILE A 85 -4.35 -7.67 5.31
N VAL A 86 -3.27 -7.54 4.56
CA VAL A 86 -2.23 -6.53 4.81
C VAL A 86 -2.79 -5.11 4.69
N PHE A 87 -3.63 -4.86 3.70
CA PHE A 87 -4.37 -3.60 3.54
C PHE A 87 -5.21 -3.29 4.79
N GLY A 88 -5.98 -4.25 5.28
CA GLY A 88 -6.80 -4.09 6.48
C GLY A 88 -5.97 -3.83 7.74
N VAL A 89 -4.83 -4.52 7.90
CA VAL A 89 -3.90 -4.30 9.01
C VAL A 89 -3.31 -2.89 8.96
N LEU A 90 -2.86 -2.43 7.80
CA LEU A 90 -2.33 -1.07 7.61
C LEU A 90 -3.38 0.00 7.91
N LEU A 91 -4.64 -0.24 7.52
CA LEU A 91 -5.74 0.66 7.83
C LEU A 91 -5.99 0.75 9.34
N LYS A 92 -5.96 -0.38 10.05
CA LYS A 92 -6.06 -0.42 11.52
C LYS A 92 -4.91 0.28 12.23
N MET A 93 -3.74 0.38 11.59
CA MET A 93 -2.56 1.08 12.09
C MET A 93 -2.54 2.57 11.74
N ASN A 94 -3.64 3.14 11.21
CA ASN A 94 -3.72 4.51 10.70
C ASN A 94 -2.67 4.83 9.61
N LYS A 95 -2.24 3.82 8.84
CA LYS A 95 -1.27 3.95 7.74
C LYS A 95 -1.98 4.04 6.38
N GLU A 96 -2.86 5.01 6.23
CA GLU A 96 -3.68 5.15 5.01
C GLU A 96 -2.87 5.30 3.73
N LEU A 97 -1.78 6.09 3.73
CA LEU A 97 -0.93 6.27 2.55
C LEU A 97 -0.24 4.96 2.12
N MET A 98 0.19 4.14 3.08
CA MET A 98 0.75 2.82 2.81
C MET A 98 -0.33 1.86 2.30
N ALA A 99 -1.51 1.87 2.91
CA ALA A 99 -2.63 1.05 2.47
C ALA A 99 -3.02 1.35 1.01
N ARG A 100 -3.02 2.63 0.60
CA ARG A 100 -3.20 3.03 -0.81
C ARG A 100 -2.11 2.47 -1.72
N GLY A 101 -0.87 2.41 -1.25
CA GLY A 101 0.24 1.76 -1.95
C GLY A 101 0.00 0.27 -2.20
N VAL A 102 -0.52 -0.46 -1.21
CA VAL A 102 -0.87 -1.88 -1.36
C VAL A 102 -1.92 -2.08 -2.45
N VAL A 103 -2.97 -1.25 -2.46
CA VAL A 103 -4.01 -1.30 -3.51
C VAL A 103 -3.43 -1.06 -4.90
N LEU A 104 -2.50 -0.09 -5.03
CA LEU A 104 -1.80 0.15 -6.29
C LEU A 104 -0.99 -1.08 -6.75
N ALA A 105 -0.37 -1.81 -5.83
CA ALA A 105 0.36 -3.04 -6.14
C ALA A 105 -0.57 -4.12 -6.69
N VAL A 106 -1.73 -4.33 -6.07
CA VAL A 106 -2.73 -5.31 -6.52
C VAL A 106 -3.22 -4.97 -7.93
N ILE A 107 -3.53 -3.70 -8.20
CA ILE A 107 -3.96 -3.25 -9.53
C ILE A 107 -2.86 -3.50 -10.57
N ALA A 108 -1.62 -3.12 -10.26
CA ALA A 108 -0.49 -3.31 -11.17
C ALA A 108 -0.23 -4.80 -11.47
N LEU A 109 -0.29 -5.65 -10.44
CA LEU A 109 -0.15 -7.10 -10.59
C LEU A 109 -1.28 -7.69 -11.43
N THR A 110 -2.53 -7.31 -11.15
CA THR A 110 -3.69 -7.80 -11.91
C THR A 110 -3.59 -7.45 -13.38
N ILE A 111 -3.21 -6.21 -13.70
CA ILE A 111 -2.98 -5.78 -15.09
C ILE A 111 -1.85 -6.60 -15.71
N THR A 112 -0.73 -6.79 -15.00
CA THR A 112 0.40 -7.59 -15.48
C THR A 112 0.00 -9.03 -15.77
N THR A 113 -0.78 -9.65 -14.89
CA THR A 113 -1.30 -11.02 -15.06
C THR A 113 -2.25 -11.13 -16.24
N LEU A 114 -3.09 -10.13 -16.50
CA LEU A 114 -4.02 -10.15 -17.63
C LEU A 114 -3.31 -10.16 -19.00
N PHE A 115 -2.10 -9.61 -19.08
CA PHE A 115 -1.30 -9.60 -20.31
C PHE A 115 -0.37 -10.81 -20.45
N LEU A 116 -0.23 -11.63 -19.41
CA LEU A 116 0.71 -12.77 -19.35
C LEU A 116 0.07 -14.08 -19.79
#